data_AF-A0A9E6SJ17-F1
#
_entry.id   AF-A0A9E6SJ17-F1
#
_cell.length_a   1.000
_cell.length_b   1.000
_cell.length_c   1.000
_cell.angle_alpha   90.00
_cell.angle_beta   90.00
_cell.angle_gamma   90.00
#
_symmetry.space_group_name_H-M   'P 1'
#
loop_
_entity.id
_entity.type
_entity.pdbx_description
1 polymer ?
#
loop_
_entity_poly.entity_id
_entity_poly.type
_entity_poly.pdbx_seq_one_letter_code
_entity_poly.pdbx_strand_id
1 'polypeptide(L)'
;MGARARMLGGAVLVLTLGGCAVAPEIPVINRLTQPQVVTETVYVPIYVEVEKVVEAKPAPEPIRLPEDQDQALALLLELARLSNGNAEDARKELAAAQTAFNRDRSANNRIRLALISSLSANATADDTRLQGLLEPLVGKVGGLAASHPIRPVAEMLLAQIGERNRQVREQAKKVEELQQKLDALKAIEKQLLDRDRRRN
;
A
#
# COMPACT_ATOMS: atom_id res chain seq x y z
N MET A 1 -44.07 -8.08 -6.03
CA MET A 1 -43.60 -8.67 -7.32
C MET A 1 -42.37 -7.88 -7.74
N GLY A 2 -41.15 -8.40 -7.86
CA GLY A 2 -40.60 -9.72 -7.59
C GLY A 2 -39.09 -9.57 -7.33
N ALA A 3 -38.62 -10.26 -6.30
CA ALA A 3 -37.20 -10.41 -6.00
C ALA A 3 -36.57 -11.43 -6.96
N ARG A 4 -35.33 -11.19 -7.41
CA ARG A 4 -34.52 -12.20 -8.08
C ARG A 4 -33.22 -12.41 -7.31
N ALA A 5 -33.25 -13.45 -6.50
CA ALA A 5 -32.11 -14.13 -5.94
C ALA A 5 -31.34 -14.89 -7.04
N ARG A 6 -30.02 -14.89 -6.96
CA ARG A 6 -29.15 -15.93 -7.55
C ARG A 6 -28.09 -16.31 -6.54
N MET A 7 -28.33 -17.44 -5.88
CA MET A 7 -27.36 -18.26 -5.16
C MET A 7 -26.72 -19.29 -6.11
N LEU A 8 -25.68 -19.94 -5.59
CA LEU A 8 -24.90 -21.09 -6.07
C LEU A 8 -23.76 -20.73 -7.04
N GLY A 9 -22.51 -21.16 -6.84
CA GLY A 9 -21.94 -22.12 -5.88
C GLY A 9 -20.52 -22.48 -6.34
N GLY A 10 -19.76 -23.19 -5.50
CA GLY A 10 -18.44 -23.76 -5.85
C GLY A 10 -17.34 -23.27 -4.92
N ALA A 11 -17.20 -23.85 -3.73
CA ALA A 11 -16.46 -25.08 -3.42
C ALA A 11 -15.00 -24.80 -3.04
N VAL A 12 -14.77 -25.00 -1.74
CA VAL A 12 -13.52 -25.00 -0.99
C VAL A 12 -12.56 -26.07 -1.54
N LEU A 13 -11.27 -25.76 -1.63
CA LEU A 13 -10.22 -26.78 -1.69
C LEU A 13 -9.03 -26.39 -0.79
N VAL A 14 -9.07 -26.92 0.43
CA VAL A 14 -7.92 -27.04 1.34
C VAL A 14 -7.19 -28.32 0.95
N LEU A 15 -5.87 -28.24 0.71
CA LEU A 15 -5.01 -29.41 0.51
C LEU A 15 -3.91 -29.43 1.57
N THR A 16 -4.17 -30.20 2.63
CA THR A 16 -3.20 -30.70 3.60
C THR A 16 -2.93 -32.18 3.29
N LEU A 17 -1.67 -32.55 3.07
CA LEU A 17 -1.18 -33.94 3.06
C LEU A 17 0.24 -33.89 3.70
N GLY A 18 0.57 -34.51 4.83
CA GLY A 18 -0.02 -35.68 5.50
C GLY A 18 0.63 -36.98 4.99
N GLY A 19 1.92 -37.19 5.26
CA GLY A 19 2.65 -38.43 4.90
C GLY A 19 2.94 -39.29 6.12
N CYS A 20 2.18 -40.37 6.29
CA CYS A 20 2.41 -41.45 7.26
C CYS A 20 3.34 -42.51 6.64
N ALA A 21 4.41 -42.91 7.33
CA ALA A 21 5.19 -44.08 6.99
C ALA A 21 4.75 -45.28 7.84
N VAL A 22 4.52 -46.40 7.14
CA VAL A 22 3.97 -47.69 7.59
C VAL A 22 5.05 -48.56 8.23
N ALA A 23 4.71 -49.29 9.31
CA ALA A 23 5.55 -50.30 9.94
C ALA A 23 5.12 -51.72 9.53
N PRO A 24 6.06 -52.67 9.27
CA PRO A 24 5.73 -54.08 9.12
C PRO A 24 5.96 -54.89 10.42
N GLU A 25 5.02 -55.78 10.69
CA GLU A 25 5.01 -56.78 11.78
C GLU A 25 6.03 -57.91 11.55
N ILE A 26 6.57 -58.47 12.64
CA ILE A 26 7.38 -59.70 12.64
C ILE A 26 6.82 -60.66 13.72
N PRO A 27 6.65 -61.96 13.41
CA PRO A 27 5.96 -62.92 14.27
C PRO A 27 6.81 -63.44 15.45
N VAL A 28 6.06 -63.93 16.44
CA VAL A 28 6.47 -64.56 17.70
C VAL A 28 7.35 -65.80 17.48
N ILE A 29 8.50 -65.86 18.16
CA ILE A 29 9.24 -67.11 18.41
C ILE A 29 9.28 -67.36 19.91
N ASN A 30 8.90 -68.59 20.27
CA ASN A 30 8.72 -69.10 21.62
C ASN A 30 10.05 -69.29 22.37
N ARG A 31 9.98 -69.11 23.69
CA ARG A 31 11.03 -69.33 24.70
C ARG A 31 11.78 -70.66 24.52
N LEU A 32 13.11 -70.58 24.54
CA LEU A 32 13.98 -71.66 24.97
C LEU A 32 14.96 -71.15 26.04
N THR A 33 14.79 -71.75 27.22
CA THR A 33 15.76 -72.09 28.27
C THR A 33 16.92 -71.13 28.55
N GLN A 34 16.80 -70.42 29.68
CA GLN A 34 17.90 -69.71 30.33
C GLN A 34 18.95 -70.70 30.88
N PRO A 35 20.25 -70.45 30.66
CA PRO A 35 21.29 -70.76 31.63
C PRO A 35 21.62 -69.50 32.45
N GLN A 36 21.87 -69.72 33.73
CA GLN A 36 22.12 -68.65 34.70
C GLN A 36 23.40 -67.88 34.37
N VAL A 37 23.31 -66.55 34.43
CA VAL A 37 24.46 -65.66 34.36
C VAL A 37 24.44 -64.76 35.59
N VAL A 38 25.56 -64.83 36.30
CA VAL A 38 25.96 -64.12 37.50
C VAL A 38 25.51 -62.65 37.45
N THR A 39 24.87 -62.17 38.51
CA THR A 39 24.53 -60.75 38.68
C THR A 39 25.80 -59.97 38.99
N GLU A 40 26.58 -59.69 37.96
CA GLU A 40 27.55 -58.59 38.02
C GLU A 40 26.73 -57.31 37.86
N THR A 41 26.60 -56.55 38.95
CA THR A 41 25.94 -55.24 38.91
C THR A 41 26.84 -54.29 38.15
N VAL A 42 26.74 -54.33 36.82
CA VAL A 42 27.38 -53.36 35.93
C VAL A 42 26.72 -52.02 36.21
N TYR A 43 27.49 -51.14 36.85
CA TYR A 43 27.13 -49.74 37.02
C TYR A 43 27.15 -49.10 35.64
N VAL A 44 25.99 -48.99 35.01
CA VAL A 44 25.82 -48.17 33.81
C VAL A 44 25.66 -46.74 34.30
N PRO A 45 26.65 -45.85 34.13
CA PRO A 45 26.39 -44.43 34.34
C PRO A 45 25.31 -44.05 33.33
N ILE A 46 24.13 -43.69 33.83
CA ILE A 46 23.14 -43.01 33.03
C ILE A 46 23.78 -41.66 32.70
N TYR A 47 24.33 -41.55 31.49
CA TYR A 47 24.60 -40.24 30.92
C TYR A 47 23.24 -39.59 30.71
N VAL A 48 22.80 -38.84 31.72
CA VAL A 48 21.85 -37.77 31.48
C VAL A 48 22.62 -36.83 30.57
N GLU A 49 22.41 -36.95 29.26
CA GLU A 49 22.71 -35.86 28.36
C GLU A 49 21.91 -34.69 28.92
N VAL A 50 22.60 -33.83 29.66
CA VAL A 50 22.07 -32.53 30.04
C VAL A 50 21.86 -31.86 28.71
N GLU A 51 20.62 -31.93 28.22
CA GLU A 51 20.17 -31.23 27.03
C GLU A 51 20.63 -29.80 27.24
N LYS A 52 21.68 -29.44 26.51
CA LYS A 52 22.33 -28.16 26.63
C LYS A 52 21.25 -27.18 26.28
N VAL A 53 20.67 -26.56 27.31
CA VAL A 53 19.65 -25.52 27.17
C VAL A 53 20.23 -24.57 26.15
N VAL A 54 19.71 -24.64 24.93
CA VAL A 54 20.08 -23.72 23.88
C VAL A 54 19.56 -22.41 24.43
N GLU A 55 20.47 -21.60 25.00
CA GLU A 55 20.14 -20.25 25.40
C GLU A 55 19.44 -19.63 24.20
N ALA A 56 18.13 -19.42 24.36
CA ALA A 56 17.33 -18.79 23.35
C ALA A 56 17.98 -17.43 23.14
N LYS A 57 18.70 -17.28 22.02
CA LYS A 57 19.30 -16.02 21.61
C LYS A 57 18.24 -14.95 21.86
N PRO A 58 18.50 -13.95 22.72
CA PRO A 58 17.48 -12.96 23.06
C PRO A 58 16.92 -12.43 21.75
N ALA A 59 15.59 -12.44 21.63
CA ALA A 59 14.92 -11.95 20.44
C ALA A 59 15.56 -10.60 20.08
N PRO A 60 16.10 -10.44 18.85
CA PRO A 60 16.81 -9.22 18.49
C PRO A 60 15.90 -8.04 18.81
N GLU A 61 16.40 -7.11 19.63
CA GLU A 61 15.64 -5.93 19.99
C GLU A 61 15.16 -5.24 18.70
N PRO A 62 13.89 -4.81 18.65
CA PRO A 62 13.36 -4.17 17.46
C PRO A 62 14.23 -2.96 17.11
N ILE A 63 14.86 -3.02 15.93
CA ILE A 63 15.72 -1.95 15.41
C ILE A 63 14.90 -0.67 15.37
N ARG A 64 15.26 0.31 16.20
CA ARG A 64 14.68 1.65 16.16
C ARG A 64 15.29 2.40 14.98
N LEU A 65 14.47 2.85 14.04
CA LEU A 65 14.99 3.68 12.96
C LEU A 65 15.34 5.07 13.49
N PRO A 66 16.23 5.80 12.80
CA PRO A 66 16.39 7.23 13.00
C PRO A 66 15.06 7.97 12.82
N GLU A 67 14.85 9.04 13.59
CA GLU A 67 13.57 9.76 13.66
C GLU A 67 13.06 10.20 12.27
N ASP A 68 13.94 10.73 11.41
CA ASP A 68 13.55 11.18 10.07
C ASP A 68 13.08 10.02 9.17
N GLN A 69 13.61 8.82 9.38
CA GLN A 69 13.20 7.62 8.65
C GLN A 69 11.86 7.10 9.16
N ASP A 70 11.66 7.10 10.48
CA ASP A 70 10.35 6.79 11.09
C ASP A 70 9.27 7.76 10.60
N GLN A 71 9.60 9.05 10.49
CA GLN A 71 8.72 10.07 9.94
C GLN A 71 8.35 9.82 8.48
N ALA A 72 9.33 9.50 7.63
CA ALA A 72 9.07 9.16 6.23
C ALA A 72 8.19 7.90 6.11
N LEU A 73 8.47 6.87 6.92
CA LEU A 73 7.68 5.65 6.98
C LEU A 73 6.23 5.93 7.42
N ALA A 74 6.05 6.76 8.46
CA ALA A 74 4.72 7.14 8.94
C ALA A 74 3.88 7.82 7.85
N LEU A 75 4.48 8.70 7.04
CA LEU A 75 3.80 9.36 5.91
C LEU A 75 3.35 8.35 4.84
N LEU A 76 4.20 7.35 4.53
CA LEU A 76 3.86 6.31 3.56
C LEU A 76 2.77 5.37 4.08
N LEU A 77 2.79 5.03 5.37
CA LEU A 77 1.73 4.25 6.00
C LEU A 77 0.41 5.03 6.04
N GLU A 78 0.46 6.34 6.31
CA GLU A 78 -0.72 7.20 6.26
C GLU A 78 -1.32 7.25 4.85
N LEU A 79 -0.50 7.33 3.80
CA LEU A 79 -0.94 7.22 2.41
C LEU A 79 -1.63 5.89 2.12
N ALA A 80 -1.00 4.79 2.52
CA ALA A 80 -1.57 3.45 2.32
C ALA A 80 -2.91 3.28 3.06
N ARG A 81 -3.03 3.87 4.26
CA ARG A 81 -4.28 3.86 5.04
C ARG A 81 -5.36 4.70 4.37
N LEU A 82 -5.05 5.93 3.99
CA LEU A 82 -6.04 6.89 3.46
C LEU A 82 -6.48 6.57 2.04
N SER A 83 -5.61 5.97 1.23
CA SER A 83 -5.98 5.48 -0.11
C SER A 83 -7.02 4.36 -0.09
N ASN A 84 -7.09 3.60 1.01
CA ASN A 84 -8.06 2.53 1.23
C ASN A 84 -9.19 2.93 2.21
N GLY A 85 -9.16 4.16 2.72
CA GLY A 85 -10.07 4.65 3.75
C GLY A 85 -11.38 5.20 3.20
N ASN A 86 -12.25 5.67 4.11
CA ASN A 86 -13.47 6.38 3.73
C ASN A 86 -13.20 7.90 3.55
N ALA A 87 -14.10 8.59 2.85
CA ALA A 87 -13.96 10.02 2.56
C ALA A 87 -14.13 10.94 3.78
N GLU A 88 -14.88 10.53 4.81
CA GLU A 88 -15.05 11.32 6.05
C GLU A 88 -13.79 11.32 6.91
N ASP A 89 -13.08 10.19 6.97
CA ASP A 89 -11.81 10.08 7.66
C ASP A 89 -10.75 10.94 6.96
N ALA A 90 -10.71 10.93 5.63
CA ALA A 90 -9.84 11.82 4.87
C ALA A 90 -10.13 13.31 5.15
N ARG A 91 -11.40 13.71 5.30
CA ARG A 91 -11.76 15.10 5.65
C ARG A 91 -11.32 15.49 7.07
N LYS A 92 -11.50 14.60 8.04
CA LYS A 92 -11.05 14.83 9.43
C LYS A 92 -9.52 14.95 9.49
N GLU A 93 -8.82 14.06 8.81
CA GLU A 93 -7.35 14.08 8.74
C GLU A 93 -6.85 15.32 8.01
N LEU A 94 -7.56 15.78 6.96
CA LEU A 94 -7.22 17.03 6.28
C LEU A 94 -7.30 18.23 7.24
N ALA A 95 -8.38 18.33 8.02
CA ALA A 95 -8.54 19.40 9.01
C ALA A 95 -7.46 19.34 10.11
N ALA A 96 -7.10 18.14 10.55
CA ALA A 96 -6.02 17.92 11.52
C ALA A 96 -4.65 18.33 10.93
N ALA A 97 -4.34 17.90 9.71
CA ALA A 97 -3.10 18.24 9.02
C ALA A 97 -2.99 19.74 8.76
N GLN A 98 -4.09 20.41 8.43
CA GLN A 98 -4.10 21.85 8.19
C GLN A 98 -3.86 22.64 9.48
N THR A 99 -4.48 22.22 10.59
CA THR A 99 -4.19 22.76 11.92
C THR A 99 -2.72 22.56 12.31
N ALA A 100 -2.18 21.36 12.10
CA ALA A 100 -0.78 21.03 12.39
C ALA A 100 0.19 21.89 11.58
N PHE A 101 -0.04 22.05 10.27
CA PHE A 101 0.78 22.88 9.40
C PHE A 101 0.72 24.38 9.76
N ASN A 102 -0.46 24.87 10.14
CA ASN A 102 -0.61 26.26 10.58
C ASN A 102 0.10 26.54 11.90
N ARG A 103 0.16 25.53 12.78
CA ARG A 103 0.91 25.60 14.04
C ARG A 103 2.41 25.50 13.82
N ASP A 104 2.85 24.61 12.95
CA ASP A 104 4.26 24.40 12.62
C ASP A 104 4.42 24.04 11.13
N ARG A 105 5.16 24.88 10.40
CA ARG A 105 5.43 24.73 8.96
C ARG A 105 6.62 23.83 8.66
N SER A 106 6.85 22.81 9.48
CA SER A 106 7.89 21.80 9.27
C SER A 106 7.69 21.02 7.96
N ALA A 107 8.77 20.41 7.47
CA ALA A 107 8.75 19.60 6.26
C ALA A 107 7.74 18.45 6.34
N ASN A 108 7.64 17.81 7.52
CA ASN A 108 6.69 16.73 7.76
C ASN A 108 5.24 17.20 7.63
N ASN A 109 4.85 18.25 8.37
CA ASN A 109 3.47 18.78 8.32
C ASN A 109 3.08 19.28 6.92
N ARG A 110 4.05 19.86 6.20
CA ARG A 110 3.88 20.32 4.83
C ARG A 110 3.59 19.17 3.86
N ILE A 111 4.36 18.08 3.94
CA ILE A 111 4.14 16.88 3.13
C ILE A 111 2.84 16.20 3.52
N ARG A 112 2.57 16.04 4.81
CA ARG A 112 1.34 15.45 5.32
C ARG A 112 0.09 16.18 4.80
N LEU A 113 0.09 17.51 4.87
CA LEU A 113 -0.99 18.32 4.31
C LEU A 113 -1.13 18.11 2.79
N ALA A 114 -0.01 18.13 2.06
CA ALA A 114 -0.04 17.94 0.61
C ALA A 114 -0.54 16.55 0.21
N LEU A 115 -0.12 15.52 0.95
CA LEU A 115 -0.48 14.12 0.77
C LEU A 115 -1.97 13.89 1.01
N ILE A 116 -2.53 14.43 2.10
CA ILE A 116 -3.97 14.26 2.37
C ILE A 116 -4.80 15.08 1.37
N SER A 117 -4.33 16.27 0.99
CA SER A 117 -5.01 17.11 0.00
C SER A 117 -5.05 16.45 -1.38
N SER A 118 -4.02 15.71 -1.78
CA SER A 118 -3.94 15.05 -3.08
C SER A 118 -4.89 13.86 -3.22
N LEU A 119 -5.38 13.32 -2.11
CA LEU A 119 -6.39 12.26 -2.07
C LEU A 119 -7.83 12.78 -2.13
N SER A 120 -8.03 14.11 -2.04
CA SER A 120 -9.36 14.70 -2.05
C SER A 120 -10.00 14.68 -3.44
N ALA A 121 -11.33 14.66 -3.51
CA ALA A 121 -12.07 14.67 -4.77
C ALA A 121 -11.74 15.87 -5.69
N ASN A 122 -11.29 16.98 -5.09
CA ASN A 122 -10.92 18.21 -5.80
C ASN A 122 -9.41 18.38 -5.96
N ALA A 123 -8.63 17.31 -5.82
CA ALA A 123 -7.18 17.39 -5.81
C ALA A 123 -6.61 18.08 -7.07
N THR A 124 -7.25 17.93 -8.24
CA THR A 124 -6.85 18.59 -9.50
C THR A 124 -6.95 20.11 -9.46
N ALA A 125 -7.92 20.67 -8.74
CA ALA A 125 -8.10 22.11 -8.62
C ALA A 125 -7.01 22.76 -7.74
N ASP A 126 -6.49 21.99 -6.79
CA ASP A 126 -5.51 22.45 -5.80
C ASP A 126 -4.06 22.15 -6.21
N ASP A 127 -3.80 21.53 -7.36
CA ASP A 127 -2.48 21.02 -7.71
C ASP A 127 -1.36 22.06 -7.72
N THR A 128 -1.62 23.28 -8.20
CA THR A 128 -0.67 24.39 -8.14
C THR A 128 -0.32 24.77 -6.69
N ARG A 129 -1.31 24.75 -5.80
CA ARG A 129 -1.10 25.01 -4.36
C ARG A 129 -0.25 23.89 -3.74
N LEU A 130 -0.54 22.64 -4.09
CA LEU A 130 0.21 21.48 -3.59
C LEU A 130 1.66 21.48 -4.07
N GLN A 131 1.90 21.87 -5.33
CA GLN A 131 3.25 22.07 -5.86
C GLN A 131 4.00 23.14 -5.06
N GLY A 132 3.38 24.31 -4.84
CA GLY A 132 3.99 25.38 -4.05
C GLY A 132 4.27 25.00 -2.58
N LEU A 133 3.52 24.05 -2.02
CA LEU A 133 3.83 23.47 -0.71
C LEU A 133 5.07 22.58 -0.77
N LEU A 134 5.25 21.77 -1.80
CA LEU A 134 6.31 20.75 -1.86
C LEU A 134 7.63 21.25 -2.45
N GLU A 135 7.60 22.20 -3.39
CA GLU A 135 8.78 22.75 -4.07
C GLU A 135 9.91 23.20 -3.14
N PRO A 136 9.65 23.91 -2.01
CA PRO A 136 10.73 24.34 -1.15
C PRO A 136 11.45 23.19 -0.44
N LEU A 137 10.90 21.97 -0.45
CA LEU A 137 11.55 20.79 0.15
C LEU A 137 12.51 20.10 -0.82
N VAL A 138 12.27 20.24 -2.12
CA VAL A 138 13.03 19.55 -3.19
C VAL A 138 13.99 20.50 -3.92
N GLY A 139 13.79 21.82 -3.75
CA GLY A 139 14.62 22.86 -4.35
C GLY A 139 16.12 22.66 -4.11
N LYS A 140 16.94 23.00 -5.12
CA LYS A 140 18.40 22.88 -5.07
C LYS A 140 19.04 23.76 -4.00
N VAL A 141 18.39 24.88 -3.67
CA VAL A 141 18.84 25.86 -2.69
C VAL A 141 17.79 25.94 -1.58
N GLY A 142 18.18 25.69 -0.33
CA GLY A 142 17.29 25.76 0.83
C GLY A 142 16.32 24.58 0.99
N GLY A 143 16.37 23.58 0.09
CA GLY A 143 15.63 22.33 0.23
C GLY A 143 16.31 21.32 1.14
N LEU A 144 15.61 20.21 1.40
CA LEU A 144 16.14 19.09 2.16
C LEU A 144 17.35 18.47 1.43
N ALA A 145 18.32 17.96 2.18
CA ALA A 145 19.46 17.27 1.60
C ALA A 145 19.01 16.08 0.74
N ALA A 146 19.78 15.74 -0.30
CA ALA A 146 19.46 14.59 -1.17
C ALA A 146 19.41 13.26 -0.40
N SER A 147 20.17 13.14 0.69
CA SER A 147 20.18 11.99 1.60
C SER A 147 19.04 11.98 2.62
N HIS A 148 18.23 13.04 2.69
CA HIS A 148 17.17 13.16 3.69
C HIS A 148 16.01 12.20 3.35
N PRO A 149 15.58 11.31 4.25
CA PRO A 149 14.63 10.22 3.94
C PRO A 149 13.22 10.72 3.57
N ILE A 150 12.85 11.92 4.03
CA ILE A 150 11.56 12.55 3.70
C ILE A 150 11.55 13.14 2.27
N ARG A 151 12.71 13.50 1.71
CA ARG A 151 12.79 14.15 0.39
C ARG A 151 12.23 13.28 -0.75
N PRO A 152 12.54 11.96 -0.84
CA PRO A 152 11.92 11.08 -1.83
C PRO A 152 10.39 11.05 -1.78
N VAL A 153 9.78 11.19 -0.59
CA VAL A 153 8.31 11.23 -0.45
C VAL A 153 7.75 12.51 -1.09
N ALA A 154 8.40 13.65 -0.89
CA ALA A 154 8.04 14.91 -1.55
C ALA A 154 8.22 14.84 -3.07
N GLU A 155 9.33 14.24 -3.55
CA GLU A 155 9.62 14.03 -4.97
C GLU A 155 8.56 13.14 -5.64
N MET A 156 8.18 12.04 -4.99
CA MET A 156 7.11 11.15 -5.44
C MET A 156 5.78 11.89 -5.59
N LEU A 157 5.37 12.68 -4.58
CA LEU A 157 4.13 13.46 -4.64
C LEU A 157 4.17 14.51 -5.76
N LEU A 158 5.30 15.21 -5.94
CA LEU A 158 5.48 16.18 -7.03
C LEU A 158 5.38 15.51 -8.41
N ALA A 159 5.98 14.32 -8.57
CA ALA A 159 5.87 13.55 -9.80
C ALA A 159 4.42 13.15 -10.09
N GLN A 160 3.68 12.70 -9.07
CA GLN A 160 2.26 12.35 -9.20
C GLN A 160 1.39 13.56 -9.57
N ILE A 161 1.62 14.73 -8.96
CA ILE A 161 0.93 15.97 -9.33
C ILE A 161 1.28 16.39 -10.77
N GLY A 162 2.56 16.28 -11.16
CA GLY A 162 3.01 16.58 -12.52
C GLY A 162 2.31 15.73 -13.59
N GLU A 163 2.17 14.43 -13.33
CA GLU A 163 1.48 13.51 -14.24
C GLU A 163 -0.03 13.83 -14.35
N ARG A 164 -0.67 14.15 -13.23
CA ARG A 164 -2.09 14.56 -13.25
C ARG A 164 -2.31 15.85 -14.03
N ASN A 165 -1.43 16.83 -13.86
CA ASN A 165 -1.46 18.07 -14.62
C ASN A 165 -1.29 17.84 -16.13
N ARG A 166 -0.44 16.89 -16.53
CA ARG A 166 -0.32 16.47 -17.93
C ARG A 166 -1.64 15.90 -18.45
N GLN A 167 -2.26 15.00 -17.71
CA GLN A 167 -3.54 14.39 -18.09
C GLN A 167 -4.66 15.42 -18.25
N VAL A 168 -4.74 16.40 -17.34
CA VAL A 168 -5.71 17.51 -17.43
C VAL A 168 -5.49 18.33 -18.71
N ARG A 169 -4.24 18.65 -19.06
CA ARG A 169 -3.92 19.37 -20.31
C ARG A 169 -4.29 18.58 -21.55
N GLU A 170 -4.05 17.27 -21.55
CA GLU A 170 -4.43 16.39 -22.67
C GLU A 170 -5.95 16.29 -22.81
N GLN A 171 -6.69 16.23 -21.69
CA GLN A 171 -8.15 16.27 -21.70
C GLN A 171 -8.69 17.61 -22.20
N ALA A 172 -8.11 18.73 -21.76
CA ALA A 172 -8.50 20.06 -22.22
C ALA A 172 -8.36 20.22 -23.74
N LYS A 173 -7.25 19.75 -24.32
CA LYS A 173 -7.05 19.75 -25.78
C LYS A 173 -8.11 18.93 -26.51
N LYS A 174 -8.45 17.73 -26.02
CA LYS A 174 -9.50 16.90 -26.61
C LYS A 174 -10.87 17.58 -26.55
N VAL A 175 -11.19 18.25 -25.45
CA VAL A 175 -12.43 19.02 -25.30
C VAL A 175 -12.46 20.18 -26.30
N GLU A 176 -11.35 20.90 -26.47
CA GLU A 176 -11.23 21.98 -27.44
C GLU A 176 -11.42 21.48 -28.89
N GLU A 177 -10.78 20.38 -29.26
CA GLU A 177 -10.95 19.76 -30.59
C GLU A 177 -12.40 19.32 -30.85
N LEU A 178 -13.07 18.73 -29.86
CA LEU A 178 -14.48 18.35 -29.97
C LEU A 178 -15.38 19.58 -30.09
N GLN A 179 -15.08 20.64 -29.34
CA GLN A 179 -15.82 21.90 -29.41
C GLN A 179 -15.70 22.54 -30.81
N GLN A 180 -14.49 22.59 -31.38
CA GLN A 180 -14.28 23.09 -32.74
C GLN A 180 -15.08 22.29 -33.78
N LYS A 181 -15.16 20.96 -33.64
CA LYS A 181 -15.97 20.11 -34.52
C LYS A 181 -17.47 20.40 -34.38
N LEU A 182 -17.96 20.59 -33.16
CA LEU A 182 -19.36 20.95 -32.92
C LEU A 182 -19.70 22.32 -33.53
N ASP A 183 -18.82 23.30 -33.37
CA ASP A 183 -19.04 24.64 -33.92
C ASP A 183 -18.97 24.64 -35.45
N ALA A 184 -18.09 23.84 -36.04
CA ALA A 184 -18.07 23.62 -37.49
C ALA A 184 -19.37 22.99 -38.01
N LEU A 185 -19.91 21.97 -37.32
CA LEU A 185 -21.20 21.36 -37.70
C LEU A 185 -22.37 22.35 -37.62
N LYS A 186 -22.44 23.15 -36.55
CA LYS A 186 -23.45 24.21 -36.41
C LYS A 186 -23.33 25.27 -37.51
N ALA A 187 -22.10 25.62 -37.89
CA ALA A 187 -21.88 26.57 -38.98
C ALA A 187 -22.37 26.02 -40.34
N ILE A 188 -22.13 24.73 -40.61
CA ILE A 188 -22.63 24.05 -41.81
C ILE A 188 -24.17 24.02 -41.80
N GLU A 189 -24.79 23.64 -40.68
CA GLU A 189 -26.25 23.63 -40.54
C GLU A 189 -26.85 25.02 -40.81
N LYS A 190 -26.27 26.06 -40.21
CA LYS A 190 -26.69 27.44 -40.46
C LYS A 190 -26.59 27.84 -41.93
N GLN A 191 -25.48 27.48 -42.60
CA GLN A 191 -25.31 27.75 -44.03
C GLN A 191 -26.33 27.02 -44.90
N LEU A 192 -26.71 25.79 -44.54
CA LEU A 192 -27.75 25.03 -45.25
C LEU A 192 -29.12 25.68 -45.07
N LEU A 193 -29.50 26.04 -43.84
CA LEU A 193 -30.75 26.74 -43.55
C LEU A 193 -30.84 28.10 -44.27
N ASP A 194 -29.75 28.88 -44.26
CA ASP A 194 -29.69 30.17 -44.95
C ASP A 194 -29.78 30.00 -46.48
N ARG A 195 -29.24 28.91 -47.03
CA ARG A 195 -29.37 28.58 -48.46
C ARG A 195 -30.79 28.18 -48.82
N ASP A 196 -31.44 27.35 -48.03
CA ASP A 196 -32.83 26.92 -48.27
C ASP A 196 -33.81 28.09 -48.18
N ARG A 197 -33.61 28.99 -47.22
CA ARG A 197 -34.39 30.25 -47.11
C ARG A 197 -34.26 31.19 -48.31
N ARG A 198 -33.16 31.12 -49.05
CA ARG A 198 -32.95 31.94 -50.27
C ARG A 198 -33.54 31.29 -51.52
N ARG A 199 -33.85 30.00 -51.47
CA ARG A 199 -34.39 29.22 -52.61
C ARG A 199 -35.91 29.13 -52.61
N ASN A 200 -36.54 29.24 -51.45
CA ASN A 200 -37.98 29.34 -51.27
C ASN A 200 -38.42 30.81 -51.17
#